data_AF-A0A6G2PS53-F1
#
_entry.id   AF-A0A6G2PS53-F1
#
_cell.length_a   1.000
_cell.length_b   1.000
_cell.length_c   1.000
_cell.angle_alpha   90.00
_cell.angle_beta   90.00
_cell.angle_gamma   90.00
#
_symmetry.space_group_name_H-M   'P 1'
#
loop_
_entity.id
_entity.type
_entity.pdbx_description
1 polymer ?
#
loop_
_entity_poly.entity_id
_entity_poly.type
_entity_poly.pdbx_seq_one_letter_code
_entity_poly.pdbx_strand_id
1 'polypeptide(L)' 'MTDTPTPAIGQIWQDNDPRGYGRKVRIVEIGDTHAVVELHTPRTAGHQKAKPGRRTRIRLDRFRPTTTGYRYVSGGQP' A
#
# COMPACT_ATOMS: atom_id res chain seq x y z
N MET A 1 12.12 8.98 -15.46
CA MET A 1 11.00 8.03 -15.40
C MET A 1 11.37 7.02 -14.34
N THR A 2 10.75 7.06 -13.16
CA THR A 2 11.01 6.05 -12.12
C THR A 2 10.28 4.78 -12.52
N ASP A 3 11.05 3.77 -12.93
CA ASP A 3 10.56 2.42 -13.16
C ASP A 3 9.80 1.97 -11.90
N THR A 4 8.49 1.80 -12.03
CA THR A 4 7.65 1.39 -10.92
C THR A 4 7.59 -0.12 -10.95
N PRO A 5 8.04 -0.83 -9.89
CA PRO A 5 8.09 -2.27 -9.91
C PRO A 5 6.68 -2.86 -10.02
N THR A 6 6.57 -4.00 -10.69
CA THR A 6 5.33 -4.78 -10.72
C THR A 6 4.90 -5.11 -9.28
N PRO A 7 3.63 -4.87 -8.90
CA PRO A 7 3.13 -5.19 -7.57
C PRO A 7 3.30 -6.68 -7.22
N ALA A 8 3.92 -6.97 -6.07
CA ALA A 8 4.21 -8.32 -5.61
C ALA A 8 4.01 -8.46 -4.09
N ILE A 9 3.77 -9.71 -3.65
CA ILE A 9 3.60 -10.03 -2.23
C ILE A 9 4.87 -9.60 -1.46
N GLY A 10 4.65 -9.00 -0.28
CA GLY A 10 5.72 -8.52 0.57
C GLY A 10 6.15 -7.07 0.32
N GLN A 11 5.79 -6.48 -0.82
CA GLN A 11 6.14 -5.08 -1.11
C GLN A 11 5.37 -4.09 -0.23
N ILE A 12 6.03 -2.98 0.09
CA ILE A 12 5.50 -1.86 0.86
C ILE A 12 5.29 -0.66 -0.05
N TRP A 13 4.08 -0.11 0.02
CA TRP A 13 3.61 0.98 -0.81
C TRP A 13 3.02 2.08 0.06
N GLN A 14 3.30 3.34 -0.28
CA GLN A 14 2.82 4.51 0.43
C GLN A 14 1.76 5.23 -0.39
N ASP A 15 0.64 5.56 0.25
CA ASP A 15 -0.42 6.38 -0.34
C ASP A 15 0.09 7.79 -0.60
N ASN A 16 -0.08 8.27 -1.83
CA ASN A 16 0.25 9.65 -2.21
C ASN A 16 -0.93 10.61 -2.01
N ASP A 17 -2.14 10.13 -1.67
CA ASP A 17 -3.29 11.01 -1.47
C ASP A 17 -2.96 12.04 -0.37
N PRO A 18 -2.98 13.36 -0.67
CA PRO A 18 -2.65 14.40 0.31
C PRO A 18 -3.62 14.44 1.49
N ARG A 19 -4.81 13.83 1.35
CA ARG A 19 -5.79 13.66 2.43
C ARG A 19 -5.45 12.49 3.35
N GLY A 20 -4.63 11.55 2.87
CA GLY A 20 -4.09 10.43 3.62
C GLY A 20 -2.73 10.79 4.20
N TYR A 21 -2.64 10.93 5.52
CA TYR A 21 -1.42 11.32 6.24
C TYR A 21 -0.27 10.29 6.18
N GLY A 22 0.24 9.95 4.99
CA GLY A 22 1.38 9.05 4.80
C GLY A 22 1.10 7.58 5.10
N ARG A 23 -0.11 7.09 4.81
CA ARG A 23 -0.50 5.68 5.01
C ARG A 23 0.44 4.75 4.23
N LYS A 24 1.05 3.78 4.92
CA LYS A 24 1.84 2.70 4.30
C LYS A 24 1.09 1.39 4.38
N VAL A 25 1.13 0.61 3.30
CA VAL A 25 0.49 -0.69 3.19
C VAL A 25 1.48 -1.73 2.68
N ARG A 26 1.32 -2.98 3.12
CA ARG A 26 2.08 -4.13 2.64
C ARG A 26 1.16 -5.05 1.86
N ILE A 27 1.57 -5.48 0.67
CA ILE A 27 0.85 -6.49 -0.12
C ILE A 27 1.01 -7.85 0.57
N VAL A 28 -0.11 -8.51 0.85
CA VAL A 28 -0.16 -9.85 1.44
C VAL A 28 -0.74 -10.90 0.49
N GLU A 29 -1.45 -10.47 -0.56
CA GLU A 29 -2.00 -11.35 -1.61
C GLU A 29 -2.12 -10.56 -2.92
N ILE A 30 -1.95 -11.24 -4.05
CA ILE A 30 -2.18 -10.70 -5.40
C ILE A 30 -3.23 -11.57 -6.07
N GLY A 31 -4.29 -10.95 -6.57
CA GLY A 31 -5.20 -11.54 -7.55
C GLY A 31 -5.13 -10.80 -8.87
N ASP A 32 -6.02 -11.14 -9.81
CA ASP A 32 -5.92 -10.68 -11.21
C ASP A 32 -5.96 -9.16 -11.39
N THR A 33 -6.77 -8.48 -10.59
CA THR A 33 -7.01 -7.03 -10.72
C THR A 33 -6.75 -6.26 -9.43
N HIS A 34 -6.57 -6.96 -8.31
CA HIS A 34 -6.46 -6.36 -6.98
C HIS A 34 -5.37 -7.03 -6.16
N ALA A 35 -4.66 -6.23 -5.36
CA ALA A 35 -3.85 -6.70 -4.25
C ALA A 35 -4.66 -6.64 -2.95
N VAL A 36 -4.52 -7.64 -2.08
CA VAL A 36 -4.92 -7.53 -0.69
C VAL A 36 -3.74 -6.96 0.08
N VAL A 37 -4.00 -5.92 0.88
CA VAL A 37 -2.99 -5.23 1.65
C VAL A 37 -3.35 -5.12 3.13
N GLU A 38 -2.32 -5.07 3.96
CA GLU A 38 -2.41 -4.77 5.38
C GLU A 38 -1.70 -3.45 5.69
N LEU A 39 -2.11 -2.76 6.76
CA LEU A 39 -1.46 -1.53 7.20
C LEU A 39 -0.05 -1.85 7.71
N HIS A 40 0.97 -1.24 7.11
CA HIS A 40 2.37 -1.51 7.49
C HIS A 40 2.77 -0.78 8.77
N THR A 41 2.29 0.46 8.97
CA THR A 41 2.55 1.25 10.19
C THR A 41 1.24 1.60 10.89
N PRO A 42 1.08 1.31 12.19
CA PRO A 42 -0.08 1.78 12.96
C PRO A 42 -0.18 3.30 12.90
N ARG A 43 -1.39 3.84 12.69
CA ARG A 43 -1.62 5.28 12.74
C ARG A 43 -1.47 5.74 14.20
N THR A 44 -0.44 6.54 14.49
CA THR A 44 -0.19 7.14 15.82
C THR A 44 -1.01 8.41 16.07
N ALA A 45 -2.05 8.66 15.28
CA ALA A 45 -2.91 9.83 15.45
C ALA A 45 -4.27 9.41 15.99
N GLY A 46 -4.56 9.82 17.24
CA GLY A 46 -5.88 10.10 17.79
C GLY A 46 -6.98 9.08 17.54
N HIS A 47 -7.31 8.31 18.59
CA HIS A 47 -8.54 7.54 18.76
C HIS A 47 -8.76 6.39 17.76
N GLN A 48 -8.64 5.17 18.29
CA GLN A 48 -8.75 3.87 17.61
C GLN A 48 -7.50 3.51 16.80
N LYS A 49 -6.59 2.75 17.44
CA LYS A 49 -5.61 1.93 16.72
C LYS A 49 -6.39 1.11 15.69
N ALA A 50 -6.19 1.39 14.40
CA ALA A 50 -6.70 0.50 13.36
C ALA A 50 -6.23 -0.91 13.72
N LYS A 51 -7.18 -1.84 13.93
CA LYS A 51 -6.84 -3.18 14.42
C LYS A 51 -5.79 -3.79 13.47
N PRO A 52 -4.63 -4.24 13.98
CA PRO A 52 -3.67 -4.97 13.16
C PRO A 52 -4.38 -6.13 12.48
N GLY A 53 -4.14 -6.32 11.18
CA GLY A 53 -4.80 -7.35 10.36
C GLY A 53 -6.04 -6.89 9.57
N ARG A 54 -6.45 -5.61 9.62
CA ARG A 54 -7.49 -5.13 8.68
C ARG A 54 -6.97 -5.16 7.26
N ARG A 55 -7.41 -6.16 6.50
CA ARG A 55 -7.13 -6.33 5.08
C ARG A 55 -8.00 -5.39 4.24
N THR A 56 -7.43 -4.84 3.19
CA THR A 56 -8.13 -3.99 2.21
C THR A 56 -7.72 -4.42 0.81
N ARG A 57 -8.64 -4.33 -0.15
CA ARG A 57 -8.37 -4.59 -1.56
C ARG A 57 -8.05 -3.27 -2.27
N ILE A 58 -6.94 -3.24 -3.00
CA ILE A 58 -6.50 -2.09 -3.81
C ILE A 58 -6.31 -2.58 -5.23
N ARG A 59 -6.83 -1.84 -6.22
CA ARG A 59 -6.65 -2.18 -7.63
C ARG A 59 -5.17 -2.08 -8.02
N LEU A 60 -4.68 -3.02 -8.83
CA LEU A 60 -3.28 -3.08 -9.22
C LEU A 60 -2.81 -1.82 -9.96
N ASP A 61 -3.68 -1.21 -10.75
CA ASP A 61 -3.43 0.03 -11.49
C ASP A 61 -3.25 1.27 -10.61
N ARG A 62 -3.47 1.15 -9.29
CA ARG A 62 -3.16 2.21 -8.32
C ARG A 62 -1.75 2.14 -7.77
N PHE A 63 -1.00 1.06 -7.97
CA PHE A 63 0.40 0.94 -7.56
C PHE A 63 1.33 1.62 -8.55
N ARG A 64 1.18 2.93 -8.66
CA ARG A 64 2.01 3.85 -9.44
C ARG A 64 1.98 5.22 -8.79
N PRO A 65 3.06 6.01 -8.88
CA PRO A 65 3.19 7.28 -8.16
C PRO A 65 2.38 8.41 -8.85
N THR A 66 1.07 8.24 -9.00
CA THR A 66 0.15 9.32 -9.39
C THR A 66 -0.29 10.11 -8.14
N THR A 67 -0.97 11.24 -8.35
CA THR A 67 -1.48 12.13 -7.28
C THR A 67 -2.41 11.44 -6.28
N THR A 68 -3.08 10.35 -6.67
CA THR A 68 -3.96 9.54 -5.82
C THR A 68 -3.57 8.05 -5.82
N GLY A 69 -2.37 7.76 -6.30
CA GLY A 69 -1.83 6.40 -6.40
C GLY A 69 -0.97 6.05 -5.20
N TYR A 70 -0.31 4.90 -5.31
CA TYR A 70 0.64 4.41 -4.33
C TYR A 70 2.03 4.43 -4.92
N ARG A 71 2.98 5.04 -4.20
CA ARG A 71 4.40 4.98 -4.53
C ARG A 71 5.05 3.77 -3.88
N TYR A 72 5.91 3.10 -4.63
CA TYR A 72 6.74 2.03 -4.07
C TYR A 72 7.72 2.62 -3.04
N VAL A 73 7.92 1.91 -1.94
CA VAL A 73 8.85 2.31 -0.86
C VAL A 73 9.99 1.30 -0.73
N SER A 74 9.64 0.02 -0.53
CA SER A 74 10.62 -1.05 -0.32
C SER A 74 9.97 -2.44 -0.38
N GLY A 75 10.81 -3.48 -0.42
CA GLY A 75 10.39 -4.87 -0.30
C GLY A 75 10.10 -5.55 -1.64
N GLY A 76 9.51 -6.74 -1.55
CA GLY A 76 9.41 -7.68 -2.67
C GLY A 76 10.17 -8.95 -2.30
N GLN A 77 9.47 -10.07 -2.36
CA GLN A 77 10.16 -11.36 -2.41
C GLN A 77 10.81 -11.46 -3.81
N PRO A 78 12.06 -11.97 -3.92
CA PRO A 78 12.60 -12.31 -5.24
C PRO A 78 11.71 -13.33 -5.96
#